data_AF-A0A3B4GJB2-F1
#
_entry.id   AF-A0A3B4GJB2-F1
#
_cell.length_a   1.000
_cell.length_b   1.000
_cell.length_c   1.000
_cell.angle_alpha   90.00
_cell.angle_beta   90.00
_cell.angle_gamma   90.00
#
_symmetry.space_group_name_H-M   'P 1'
#
loop_
_entity.id
_entity.type
_entity.pdbx_description
1 polymer ?
#
loop_
_entity_poly.entity_id
_entity_poly.type
_entity_poly.pdbx_seq_one_letter_code
_entity_poly.pdbx_strand_id
1 'polypeptide(L)'
;MSSDEDFSLVPDSQSEDTLEGIKASIKNYKKKYDQLMEETKELTKTIQDRRDLKQQFKHRTDKLTQDLEADKRSYKDQLANEKSKLDLLKQEELKVVAEIKETNAAIKEEEANKKQLMQQADVFTSVPERDMVFKGATGNANNKQEFEMKPHIVYPMDGGTALITFEEEVVARKILELKKHQVDLGGECSITVEARPVHLMLPKLVEIDSEVSSQRILISNLPRMETETL
;
A
#
# COMPACT_ATOMS: atom_id res chain seq x y z
N MET A 1 -13.40 -40.29 87.14
CA MET A 1 -13.74 -39.49 88.32
C MET A 1 -14.95 -38.67 87.91
N SER A 2 -16.16 -39.10 88.32
CA SER A 2 -16.95 -38.48 89.40
C SER A 2 -17.46 -37.10 88.95
N SER A 3 -18.72 -36.71 88.95
CA SER A 3 -19.96 -37.16 89.64
C SER A 3 -21.00 -36.13 89.15
N ASP A 4 -22.13 -36.52 88.60
CA ASP A 4 -23.42 -36.70 89.28
C ASP A 4 -24.43 -35.76 88.62
N GLU A 5 -25.55 -36.37 88.26
CA GLU A 5 -26.79 -35.75 87.83
C GLU A 5 -27.29 -34.86 88.96
N ASP A 6 -27.55 -33.58 88.67
CA ASP A 6 -28.37 -32.74 89.55
C ASP A 6 -29.38 -31.97 88.68
N PHE A 7 -30.45 -32.68 88.32
CA PHE A 7 -31.69 -32.06 87.88
C PHE A 7 -32.39 -31.49 89.12
N SER A 8 -32.04 -30.26 89.50
CA SER A 8 -32.80 -29.51 90.51
C SER A 8 -33.43 -28.26 89.89
N LEU A 9 -34.72 -28.42 89.58
CA LEU A 9 -35.63 -27.43 89.04
C LEU A 9 -36.48 -26.92 90.21
N VAL A 10 -35.89 -26.18 91.14
CA VAL A 10 -36.63 -25.49 92.21
C VAL A 10 -36.07 -24.08 92.37
N PRO A 11 -36.84 -23.02 92.09
CA PRO A 11 -36.39 -21.67 92.39
C PRO A 11 -36.43 -21.47 93.92
N ASP A 12 -35.29 -21.08 94.48
CA ASP A 12 -35.17 -20.66 95.87
C ASP A 12 -36.17 -19.52 96.16
N SER A 13 -37.16 -19.83 96.98
CA SER A 13 -38.16 -18.90 97.49
C SER A 13 -37.53 -18.11 98.65
N GLN A 14 -36.75 -17.08 98.31
CA GLN A 14 -36.43 -16.01 99.23
C GLN A 14 -37.71 -15.19 99.47
N SER A 15 -38.10 -15.02 100.73
CA SER A 15 -39.37 -14.43 101.17
C SER A 15 -39.86 -13.24 100.32
N GLU A 16 -40.87 -13.47 99.48
CA GLU A 16 -41.45 -12.46 98.59
C GLU A 16 -42.37 -11.46 99.32
N ASP A 17 -42.68 -11.68 100.60
CA ASP A 17 -43.68 -10.90 101.35
C ASP A 17 -43.11 -9.76 102.23
N THR A 18 -41.81 -9.47 102.17
CA THR A 18 -41.20 -8.35 102.94
C THR A 18 -40.83 -7.17 102.03
N LEU A 19 -41.10 -5.93 102.47
CA LEU A 19 -40.89 -4.69 101.69
C LEU A 19 -39.45 -4.55 101.13
N GLU A 20 -38.43 -4.90 101.91
CA GLU A 20 -37.03 -4.93 101.48
C GLU A 20 -36.78 -5.93 100.33
N GLY A 21 -37.39 -7.12 100.40
CA GLY A 21 -37.28 -8.16 99.36
C GLY A 21 -37.88 -7.70 98.04
N ILE A 22 -39.07 -7.09 98.08
CA ILE A 22 -39.75 -6.53 96.90
C ILE A 22 -38.89 -5.41 96.27
N LYS A 23 -38.31 -4.51 97.07
CA LYS A 23 -37.42 -3.45 96.57
C LYS A 23 -36.15 -4.00 95.91
N ALA A 24 -35.54 -5.04 96.49
CA ALA A 24 -34.37 -5.70 95.92
C ALA A 24 -34.70 -6.38 94.58
N SER A 25 -35.84 -7.07 94.50
CA SER A 25 -36.33 -7.67 93.26
C SER A 25 -36.57 -6.63 92.17
N ILE A 26 -37.24 -5.51 92.48
CA ILE A 26 -37.44 -4.40 91.52
C ILE A 26 -36.09 -3.88 90.99
N LYS A 27 -35.09 -3.70 91.86
CA LYS A 27 -33.76 -3.24 91.45
C LYS A 27 -33.06 -4.27 90.55
N ASN A 28 -33.19 -5.56 90.84
CA ASN A 28 -32.64 -6.64 90.03
C ASN A 28 -33.31 -6.68 88.64
N TYR A 29 -34.65 -6.61 88.58
CA TYR A 29 -35.38 -6.58 87.31
C TYR A 29 -35.05 -5.35 86.47
N LYS A 30 -34.88 -4.16 87.08
CA LYS A 30 -34.40 -2.97 86.36
C LYS A 30 -33.02 -3.19 85.75
N LYS A 31 -32.08 -3.75 86.50
CA LYS A 31 -30.75 -4.07 85.99
C LYS A 31 -30.79 -5.07 84.82
N LYS A 32 -31.61 -6.12 84.94
CA LYS A 32 -31.82 -7.10 83.86
C LYS A 32 -32.46 -6.46 82.63
N TYR A 33 -33.41 -5.53 82.82
CA TYR A 33 -34.01 -4.77 81.73
C TYR A 33 -32.97 -3.90 81.01
N ASP A 34 -32.14 -3.16 81.74
CA ASP A 34 -31.10 -2.31 81.14
C ASP A 34 -30.07 -3.14 80.36
N GLN A 35 -29.68 -4.31 80.89
CA GLN A 35 -28.80 -5.26 80.18
C GLN A 35 -29.46 -5.77 78.90
N LEU A 36 -30.72 -6.17 78.95
CA LEU A 36 -31.48 -6.63 77.79
C LEU A 36 -31.62 -5.52 76.73
N MET A 37 -31.77 -4.27 77.14
CA MET A 37 -31.84 -3.12 76.22
C MET A 37 -30.51 -2.88 75.50
N GLU A 38 -29.36 -3.04 76.18
CA GLU A 38 -28.06 -2.91 75.49
C GLU A 38 -27.80 -4.10 74.56
N GLU A 39 -28.11 -5.33 74.99
CA GLU A 39 -27.99 -6.53 74.14
C GLU A 39 -28.87 -6.45 72.88
N THR A 40 -30.12 -5.96 73.01
CA THR A 40 -31.01 -5.79 71.85
C THR A 40 -30.49 -4.73 70.88
N LYS A 41 -29.85 -3.67 71.37
CA LYS A 41 -29.20 -2.65 70.56
C LYS A 41 -27.97 -3.19 69.83
N GLU A 42 -27.11 -3.96 70.50
CA GLU A 42 -25.96 -4.64 69.89
C GLU A 42 -26.40 -5.67 68.83
N LEU A 43 -27.45 -6.44 69.14
CA LEU A 43 -28.03 -7.39 68.20
C LEU A 43 -28.57 -6.69 66.96
N THR A 44 -29.28 -5.58 67.14
CA THR A 44 -29.82 -4.77 66.03
C THR A 44 -28.70 -4.25 65.13
N LYS A 45 -27.60 -3.75 65.72
CA LYS A 45 -26.42 -3.33 64.99
C LYS A 45 -25.81 -4.49 64.19
N THR A 46 -25.62 -5.64 64.83
CA THR A 46 -25.06 -6.84 64.18
C THR A 46 -25.93 -7.33 63.02
N ILE A 47 -27.26 -7.28 63.15
CA ILE A 47 -28.20 -7.61 62.09
C ILE A 47 -28.04 -6.65 60.90
N GLN A 48 -27.90 -5.35 61.18
CA GLN A 48 -27.72 -4.34 60.14
C GLN A 48 -26.38 -4.52 59.41
N ASP A 49 -25.28 -4.67 60.14
CA ASP A 49 -23.94 -4.90 59.58
C ASP A 49 -23.93 -6.16 58.69
N ARG A 50 -24.58 -7.24 59.13
CA ARG A 50 -24.72 -8.47 58.34
C ARG A 50 -25.57 -8.27 57.08
N ARG A 51 -26.62 -7.44 57.15
CA ARG A 51 -27.45 -7.11 55.98
C ARG A 51 -26.64 -6.33 54.95
N ASP A 52 -25.88 -5.34 55.39
CA ASP A 52 -25.04 -4.51 54.51
C ASP A 52 -23.95 -5.35 53.85
N LEU A 53 -23.30 -6.21 54.63
CA LEU A 53 -22.29 -7.14 54.12
C LEU A 53 -22.88 -8.10 53.07
N LYS A 54 -24.09 -8.63 53.29
CA LYS A 54 -24.79 -9.47 52.32
C LYS A 54 -25.08 -8.71 51.02
N GLN A 55 -25.50 -7.45 51.09
CA GLN A 55 -25.72 -6.62 49.91
C GLN A 55 -24.42 -6.36 49.14
N GLN A 56 -23.32 -6.06 49.83
CA GLN A 56 -22.02 -5.88 49.20
C GLN A 56 -21.53 -7.14 48.49
N PHE A 57 -21.66 -8.31 49.12
CA PHE A 57 -21.31 -9.57 48.48
C PHE A 57 -22.15 -9.83 47.24
N LYS A 58 -23.47 -9.62 47.32
CA LYS A 58 -24.35 -9.76 46.16
C LYS A 58 -23.91 -8.85 45.01
N HIS A 59 -23.69 -7.57 45.29
CA HIS A 59 -23.26 -6.61 44.27
C HIS A 59 -21.91 -6.99 43.66
N ARG A 60 -20.94 -7.43 44.47
CA ARG A 60 -19.63 -7.90 43.97
C ARG A 60 -19.77 -9.13 43.09
N THR A 61 -20.61 -10.09 43.48
CA THR A 61 -20.87 -11.29 42.68
C THR A 61 -21.52 -10.93 41.36
N ASP A 62 -22.54 -10.06 41.37
CA ASP A 62 -23.24 -9.64 40.15
C ASP A 62 -22.27 -8.91 39.20
N LYS A 63 -21.48 -7.97 39.74
CA LYS A 63 -20.47 -7.23 38.97
C LYS A 63 -19.41 -8.16 38.36
N LEU A 64 -18.82 -9.04 39.16
CA LEU A 64 -17.79 -9.98 38.69
C LEU A 64 -18.35 -10.91 37.60
N THR A 65 -19.60 -11.34 37.75
CA THR A 65 -20.28 -12.18 36.75
C THR A 65 -20.45 -11.43 35.44
N GLN A 66 -20.90 -10.17 35.50
CA GLN A 66 -21.07 -9.31 34.32
C GLN A 66 -19.74 -9.02 33.62
N ASP A 67 -18.69 -8.70 34.38
CA ASP A 67 -17.36 -8.44 33.85
C ASP A 67 -16.80 -9.68 33.14
N LEU A 68 -16.94 -10.87 33.74
CA LEU A 68 -16.51 -12.15 33.14
C LEU A 68 -17.27 -12.46 31.85
N GLU A 69 -18.59 -12.21 31.81
CA GLU A 69 -19.36 -12.36 30.58
C GLU A 69 -18.93 -11.40 29.47
N ALA A 70 -18.66 -10.13 29.83
CA ALA A 70 -18.18 -9.13 28.89
C ALA A 70 -16.81 -9.52 28.31
N ASP A 71 -15.88 -9.94 29.17
CA ASP A 71 -14.55 -10.42 28.76
C ASP A 71 -14.65 -11.65 27.84
N LYS A 72 -15.53 -12.60 28.16
CA LYS A 72 -15.76 -13.79 27.34
C LYS A 72 -16.30 -13.43 25.95
N ARG A 73 -17.19 -12.45 25.85
CA ARG A 73 -17.70 -11.95 24.56
C ARG A 73 -16.59 -11.25 23.79
N SER A 74 -15.87 -10.34 24.43
CA SER A 74 -14.74 -9.63 23.83
C SER A 74 -13.69 -10.58 23.27
N TYR A 75 -13.29 -11.59 24.05
CA TYR A 75 -12.32 -12.60 23.59
C TYR A 75 -12.82 -13.41 22.40
N LYS A 76 -14.11 -13.80 22.42
CA LYS A 76 -14.72 -14.53 21.30
C LYS A 76 -14.74 -13.68 20.03
N ASP A 77 -15.06 -12.40 20.13
CA ASP A 77 -15.10 -11.47 19.00
C ASP A 77 -13.70 -11.23 18.44
N GLN A 78 -12.70 -11.05 19.30
CA GLN A 78 -11.29 -10.96 18.90
C GLN A 78 -10.84 -12.22 18.17
N LEU A 79 -11.14 -13.40 18.71
CA LEU A 79 -10.78 -14.67 18.10
C LEU A 79 -11.43 -14.85 16.71
N ALA A 80 -12.69 -14.44 16.56
CA ALA A 80 -13.39 -14.48 15.28
C ALA A 80 -12.76 -13.52 14.26
N ASN A 81 -12.41 -12.30 14.69
CA ASN A 81 -11.75 -11.32 13.83
C ASN A 81 -10.37 -11.79 13.37
N GLU A 82 -9.54 -12.29 14.29
CA GLU A 82 -8.21 -12.82 13.96
C GLU A 82 -8.30 -14.05 13.04
N LYS A 83 -9.28 -14.93 13.25
CA LYS A 83 -9.54 -16.04 12.33
C LYS A 83 -9.89 -15.55 10.93
N SER A 84 -10.75 -14.54 10.81
CA SER A 84 -11.10 -13.94 9.52
C SER A 84 -9.89 -13.31 8.82
N LYS A 85 -9.02 -12.62 9.55
CA LYS A 85 -7.78 -12.05 8.99
C LYS A 85 -6.85 -13.14 8.49
N LEU A 86 -6.71 -14.23 9.25
CA LEU A 86 -5.86 -15.36 8.89
C LEU A 86 -6.36 -16.07 7.62
N ASP A 87 -7.67 -16.20 7.44
CA ASP A 87 -8.25 -16.76 6.22
C ASP A 87 -8.01 -15.87 5.00
N LEU A 88 -8.12 -14.54 5.16
CA LEU A 88 -7.78 -13.58 4.09
C LEU A 88 -6.30 -13.64 3.71
N LEU A 89 -5.40 -13.62 4.69
CA LEU A 89 -3.94 -13.72 4.47
C LEU A 89 -3.56 -15.03 3.74
N LYS A 90 -4.17 -16.15 4.11
CA LYS A 90 -3.95 -17.42 3.40
C LYS A 90 -4.41 -17.38 1.95
N GLN A 91 -5.54 -16.72 1.68
CA GLN A 91 -6.02 -16.58 0.31
C GLN A 91 -5.09 -15.70 -0.53
N GLU A 92 -4.56 -14.61 0.05
CA GLU A 92 -3.56 -13.77 -0.59
C GLU A 92 -2.25 -14.51 -0.83
N GLU A 93 -1.76 -15.28 0.15
CA GLU A 93 -0.57 -16.12 0.00
C GLU A 93 -0.70 -17.08 -1.20
N LEU A 94 -1.84 -17.76 -1.33
CA LEU A 94 -2.09 -18.66 -2.46
C LEU A 94 -2.06 -17.93 -3.81
N LYS A 95 -2.62 -16.71 -3.89
CA LYS A 95 -2.59 -15.90 -5.12
C LYS A 95 -1.17 -15.48 -5.47
N VAL A 96 -0.42 -14.96 -4.51
CA VAL A 96 0.96 -14.51 -4.71
C VAL A 96 1.86 -15.68 -5.12
N VAL A 97 1.69 -16.86 -4.53
CA VAL A 97 2.43 -18.08 -4.92
C VAL A 97 2.12 -18.48 -6.36
N ALA A 98 0.86 -18.37 -6.79
CA ALA A 98 0.48 -18.65 -8.18
C ALA A 98 1.11 -17.65 -9.15
N GLU A 99 1.07 -16.35 -8.84
CA GLU A 99 1.70 -15.28 -9.64
C GLU A 99 3.24 -15.47 -9.73
N ILE A 100 3.90 -15.81 -8.63
CA ILE A 100 5.34 -16.13 -8.62
C ILE A 100 5.64 -17.31 -9.54
N LYS A 101 4.78 -18.34 -9.55
CA LYS A 101 4.99 -19.51 -10.42
C LYS A 101 4.83 -19.15 -11.90
N GLU A 102 3.84 -18.33 -12.24
CA GLU A 102 3.57 -17.89 -13.61
C GLU A 102 4.69 -16.98 -14.13
N THR A 103 5.08 -15.97 -13.36
CA THR A 103 6.18 -15.06 -13.71
C THR A 103 7.51 -15.80 -13.89
N ASN A 104 7.83 -16.76 -13.02
CA ASN A 104 9.02 -17.59 -13.18
C ASN A 104 8.97 -18.48 -14.43
N ALA A 105 7.79 -18.92 -14.86
CA ALA A 105 7.65 -19.67 -16.11
C ALA A 105 7.92 -18.77 -17.32
N ALA A 106 7.34 -17.57 -17.34
CA ALA A 106 7.57 -16.57 -18.38
C ALA A 106 9.06 -16.16 -18.47
N ILE A 107 9.73 -15.96 -17.33
CA ILE A 107 11.18 -15.66 -17.31
C ILE A 107 11.98 -16.79 -17.96
N LYS A 108 11.68 -18.06 -17.64
CA LYS A 108 12.40 -19.20 -18.24
C LYS A 108 12.19 -19.30 -19.74
N GLU A 109 10.99 -19.00 -20.22
CA GLU A 109 10.68 -18.95 -21.65
C GLU A 109 11.48 -17.84 -22.35
N GLU A 110 11.49 -16.64 -21.77
CA GLU A 110 12.23 -15.50 -22.31
C GLU A 110 13.75 -15.74 -22.29
N GLU A 111 14.28 -16.38 -21.26
CA GLU A 111 15.69 -16.80 -21.21
C GLU A 111 16.03 -17.82 -22.31
N ALA A 112 15.11 -18.73 -22.63
CA ALA A 112 15.29 -19.68 -23.73
C ALA A 112 15.29 -18.95 -25.08
N ASN A 113 14.35 -18.02 -25.29
CA ASN A 113 14.30 -17.18 -26.49
C ASN A 113 15.57 -16.34 -26.65
N LYS A 114 16.03 -15.70 -25.58
CA LYS A 114 17.27 -14.94 -25.56
C LYS A 114 18.47 -15.80 -25.95
N LYS A 115 18.60 -17.00 -25.39
CA LYS A 115 19.69 -17.92 -25.75
C LYS A 115 19.65 -18.30 -27.23
N GLN A 116 18.47 -18.55 -27.78
CA GLN A 116 18.30 -18.85 -29.20
C GLN A 116 18.70 -17.66 -30.08
N LEU A 117 18.27 -16.44 -29.73
CA LEU A 117 18.65 -15.22 -30.44
C LEU A 117 20.16 -14.96 -30.37
N MET A 118 20.79 -15.17 -29.20
CA MET A 118 22.25 -15.03 -29.07
C MET A 118 22.99 -16.05 -29.94
N GLN A 119 22.52 -17.30 -30.02
CA GLN A 119 23.09 -18.31 -30.92
C GLN A 119 22.96 -17.91 -32.39
N GLN A 120 21.80 -17.34 -32.80
CA GLN A 120 21.63 -16.82 -34.15
C GLN A 120 22.58 -15.65 -34.42
N ALA A 121 22.70 -14.70 -33.49
CA ALA A 121 23.61 -13.56 -33.59
C ALA A 121 25.08 -14.00 -33.72
N ASP A 122 25.53 -15.02 -32.97
CA ASP A 122 26.89 -15.57 -33.09
C ASP A 122 27.15 -16.20 -34.48
N VAL A 123 26.13 -16.83 -35.08
CA VAL A 123 26.24 -17.30 -36.47
C VAL A 123 26.38 -16.11 -37.44
N PHE A 124 25.69 -15.00 -37.18
CA PHE A 124 25.82 -13.77 -37.97
C PHE A 124 27.13 -13.01 -37.78
N THR A 125 27.82 -13.13 -36.64
CA THR A 125 29.16 -12.52 -36.45
C THR A 125 30.29 -13.41 -36.98
N SER A 126 30.00 -14.70 -37.20
CA SER A 126 30.93 -15.67 -37.81
C SER A 126 31.00 -15.61 -39.34
N VAL A 127 30.63 -14.48 -39.97
CA VAL A 127 30.80 -14.31 -41.42
C VAL A 127 32.30 -14.41 -41.73
N PRO A 128 32.72 -15.23 -42.70
CA PRO A 128 34.14 -15.33 -43.05
C PRO A 128 34.63 -13.99 -43.60
N GLU A 129 35.39 -13.27 -42.78
CA GLU A 129 36.15 -12.10 -43.21
C GLU A 129 37.30 -12.56 -44.11
N ARG A 130 37.44 -11.90 -45.26
CA ARG A 130 38.52 -12.18 -46.20
C ARG A 130 39.14 -10.87 -46.65
N ASP A 131 40.44 -10.75 -46.44
CA ASP A 131 41.20 -9.64 -47.00
C ASP A 131 41.17 -9.71 -48.52
N MET A 132 40.50 -8.73 -49.13
CA MET A 132 40.41 -8.59 -50.59
C MET A 132 41.35 -7.48 -51.05
N VAL A 133 42.25 -7.82 -51.96
CA VAL A 133 43.07 -6.84 -52.68
C VAL A 133 42.43 -6.60 -54.05
N PHE A 134 41.80 -5.44 -54.22
CA PHE A 134 41.24 -5.04 -55.51
C PHE A 134 42.38 -4.68 -56.48
N LYS A 135 42.59 -5.54 -57.49
CA LYS A 135 43.58 -5.34 -58.58
C LYS A 135 42.96 -4.80 -59.87
N GLY A 136 41.73 -4.29 -59.80
CA GLY A 136 41.02 -3.74 -60.96
C GLY A 136 41.35 -2.27 -61.21
N ALA A 137 41.15 -1.82 -62.44
CA ALA A 137 41.16 -0.39 -62.76
C ALA A 137 40.08 0.31 -61.93
N THR A 138 40.49 1.09 -60.95
CA THR A 138 39.59 1.91 -60.13
C THR A 138 39.19 3.12 -60.97
N GLY A 139 37.88 3.40 -61.07
CA GLY A 139 37.40 4.60 -61.74
C GLY A 139 37.93 5.86 -61.07
N ASN A 140 37.98 6.98 -61.81
CA ASN A 140 38.45 8.26 -61.29
C ASN A 140 37.74 8.61 -59.96
N ALA A 141 38.54 9.01 -58.96
CA ALA A 141 38.07 9.40 -57.63
C ALA A 141 37.07 10.59 -57.62
N ASN A 142 36.88 11.25 -58.77
CA ASN A 142 35.91 12.32 -58.97
C ASN A 142 34.47 11.82 -59.15
N ASN A 143 34.25 10.51 -59.38
CA ASN A 143 32.92 9.89 -59.41
C ASN A 143 32.53 9.31 -58.04
N LYS A 144 32.82 10.03 -56.95
CA LYS A 144 32.26 9.67 -55.63
C LYS A 144 30.77 9.99 -55.65
N GLN A 145 29.94 8.96 -55.70
CA GLN A 145 28.53 9.10 -55.36
C GLN A 145 28.44 9.06 -53.83
N GLU A 146 28.51 10.23 -53.19
CA GLU A 146 28.19 10.33 -51.77
C GLU A 146 26.76 9.82 -51.56
N PHE A 147 26.60 8.91 -50.60
CA PHE A 147 25.29 8.44 -50.18
C PHE A 147 24.63 9.56 -49.36
N GLU A 148 24.05 10.53 -50.06
CA GLU A 148 23.37 11.66 -49.45
C GLU A 148 21.89 11.29 -49.22
N MET A 149 21.56 10.87 -47.99
CA MET A 149 20.18 10.61 -47.61
C MET A 149 19.50 11.92 -47.19
N LYS A 150 18.85 12.61 -48.13
CA LYS A 150 18.02 13.79 -47.80
C LYS A 150 16.65 13.35 -47.28
N PRO A 151 16.25 13.77 -46.07
CA PRO A 151 14.90 13.49 -45.59
C PRO A 151 13.87 14.20 -46.48
N HIS A 152 12.91 13.45 -47.02
CA HIS A 152 11.80 14.00 -47.77
C HIS A 152 10.56 14.06 -46.87
N ILE A 153 10.38 15.20 -46.18
CA ILE A 153 9.26 15.41 -45.27
C ILE A 153 8.08 15.96 -46.06
N VAL A 154 7.00 15.19 -46.17
CA VAL A 154 5.76 15.62 -46.82
C VAL A 154 4.75 16.01 -45.73
N TYR A 155 4.31 17.27 -45.73
CA TYR A 155 3.26 17.75 -44.85
C TYR A 155 2.05 18.19 -45.69
N PRO A 156 0.89 17.53 -45.57
CA PRO A 156 -0.31 17.92 -46.31
C PRO A 156 -0.85 19.26 -45.76
N MET A 157 -0.87 20.29 -46.60
CA MET A 157 -1.42 21.60 -46.28
C MET A 157 -2.72 21.82 -47.06
N ASP A 158 -3.71 22.42 -46.41
CA ASP A 158 -4.91 22.89 -47.09
C ASP A 158 -4.57 24.07 -48.02
N GLY A 159 -5.29 24.18 -49.14
CA GLY A 159 -5.09 25.27 -50.10
C GLY A 159 -5.27 26.66 -49.46
N GLY A 160 -4.37 27.59 -49.77
CA GLY A 160 -4.34 28.93 -49.16
C GLY A 160 -3.50 29.03 -47.88
N THR A 161 -2.82 27.96 -47.50
CA THR A 161 -1.92 27.92 -46.33
C THR A 161 -0.46 27.83 -46.76
N ALA A 162 0.45 28.45 -46.01
CA ALA A 162 1.90 28.40 -46.26
C ALA A 162 2.66 28.02 -44.99
N LEU A 163 3.71 27.21 -45.13
CA LEU A 163 4.63 26.87 -44.05
C LEU A 163 5.83 27.82 -44.10
N ILE A 164 6.12 28.45 -42.97
CA ILE A 164 7.24 29.38 -42.83
C ILE A 164 8.12 28.87 -41.70
N THR A 165 9.42 28.71 -41.97
CA THR A 165 10.43 28.36 -40.99
C THR A 165 11.26 29.59 -40.66
N PHE A 166 11.65 29.72 -39.39
CA PHE A 166 12.54 30.78 -38.91
C PHE A 166 13.80 30.15 -38.35
N GLU A 167 14.94 30.76 -38.64
CA GLU A 167 16.24 30.35 -38.07
C GLU A 167 16.29 30.66 -36.57
N GLU A 168 15.74 31.80 -36.15
CA GLU A 168 15.66 32.20 -34.75
C GLU A 168 14.32 31.85 -34.09
N GLU A 169 14.37 31.06 -33.02
CA GLU A 169 13.17 30.64 -32.26
C GLU A 169 12.40 31.83 -31.66
N VAL A 170 13.11 32.88 -31.25
CA VAL A 170 12.52 34.08 -30.62
C VAL A 170 11.58 34.80 -31.58
N VAL A 171 11.90 34.81 -32.88
CA VAL A 171 11.06 35.42 -33.92
C VAL A 171 9.79 34.59 -34.13
N ALA A 172 9.92 33.27 -34.23
CA ALA A 172 8.78 32.36 -34.38
C ALA A 172 7.79 32.49 -33.21
N ARG A 173 8.30 32.58 -31.97
CA ARG A 173 7.47 32.70 -30.77
C ARG A 173 6.65 34.00 -30.75
N LYS A 174 7.27 35.14 -31.07
CA LYS A 174 6.59 36.44 -31.16
C LYS A 174 5.47 36.45 -32.19
N ILE A 175 5.69 35.82 -33.35
CA ILE A 175 4.69 35.72 -34.42
C ILE A 175 3.50 34.85 -33.99
N LEU A 176 3.76 33.76 -33.26
CA LEU A 176 2.71 32.90 -32.72
C LEU A 176 1.91 33.57 -31.60
N GLU A 177 2.54 34.42 -30.78
CA GLU A 177 1.87 35.17 -29.71
C GLU A 177 0.86 36.21 -30.27
N LEU A 178 1.23 36.90 -31.36
CA LEU A 178 0.39 37.89 -32.02
C LEU A 178 -0.83 37.27 -32.73
N LYS A 179 -0.74 36.00 -33.15
CA LYS A 179 -1.75 35.17 -33.84
C LYS A 179 -2.25 35.70 -35.19
N LYS A 180 -2.62 36.97 -35.31
CA LYS A 180 -3.14 37.57 -36.54
C LYS A 180 -2.17 38.62 -37.07
N HIS A 181 -1.87 38.53 -38.36
CA HIS A 181 -0.94 39.42 -39.04
C HIS A 181 -1.63 40.00 -40.26
N GLN A 182 -1.58 41.32 -40.40
CA GLN A 182 -2.07 41.99 -41.60
C GLN A 182 -0.90 42.11 -42.57
N VAL A 183 -1.01 41.47 -43.73
CA VAL A 183 -0.01 41.49 -44.79
C VAL A 183 -0.51 42.42 -45.89
N ASP A 184 0.30 43.42 -46.21
CA ASP A 184 0.06 44.31 -47.35
C ASP A 184 0.57 43.65 -48.63
N LEU A 185 -0.31 43.49 -49.62
CA LEU A 185 0.01 42.89 -50.91
C LEU A 185 0.35 43.96 -51.98
N GLY A 186 0.36 45.23 -51.58
CA GLY A 186 0.58 46.37 -52.47
C GLY A 186 -0.73 46.93 -53.06
N GLY A 187 -0.83 48.25 -53.12
CA GLY A 187 -2.03 48.97 -53.57
C GLY A 187 -3.05 49.17 -52.44
N GLU A 188 -4.34 48.97 -52.72
CA GLU A 188 -5.43 49.07 -51.72
C GLU A 188 -5.81 47.71 -51.08
N CYS A 189 -5.01 46.66 -51.27
CA CYS A 189 -5.35 45.30 -50.87
C CYS A 189 -4.48 44.79 -49.72
N SER A 190 -5.10 44.57 -48.55
CA SER A 190 -4.46 43.93 -47.40
C SER A 190 -5.21 42.66 -47.01
N ILE A 191 -4.47 41.61 -46.65
CA ILE A 191 -5.02 40.34 -46.18
C ILE A 191 -4.67 40.10 -44.72
N THR A 192 -5.62 39.59 -43.94
CA THR A 192 -5.34 39.14 -42.56
C THR A 192 -5.07 37.64 -42.58
N VAL A 193 -3.90 37.23 -42.12
CA VAL A 193 -3.49 35.82 -42.01
C VAL A 193 -3.36 35.43 -40.53
N GLU A 194 -3.57 34.15 -40.26
CA GLU A 194 -3.44 33.58 -38.91
C GLU A 194 -2.19 32.70 -38.84
N ALA A 195 -1.35 32.93 -37.83
CA ALA A 195 -0.19 32.10 -37.54
C ALA A 195 -0.57 30.96 -36.58
N ARG A 196 -0.27 29.72 -36.98
CA ARG A 196 -0.48 28.52 -36.15
C ARG A 196 0.81 27.72 -36.05
N PRO A 197 1.12 27.16 -34.85
CA PRO A 197 2.28 26.30 -34.71
C PRO A 197 2.05 24.97 -35.43
N VAL A 198 3.05 24.51 -36.19
CA VAL A 198 3.02 23.23 -36.90
C VAL A 198 4.02 22.28 -36.23
N HIS A 199 3.55 21.11 -35.82
CA HIS A 199 4.41 20.06 -35.29
C HIS A 199 4.78 19.08 -36.41
N LEU A 200 6.05 19.12 -36.85
CA LEU A 200 6.58 18.17 -37.81
C LEU A 200 7.11 16.94 -37.08
N MET A 201 6.61 15.76 -37.44
CA MET A 201 7.13 14.48 -36.95
C MET A 201 8.44 14.19 -37.67
N LEU A 202 9.56 14.61 -37.07
CA LEU A 202 10.90 14.30 -37.58
C LEU A 202 11.38 12.97 -36.97
N PRO A 203 11.92 12.03 -37.79
CA PRO A 203 12.56 10.84 -37.25
C PRO A 203 13.79 11.25 -36.43
N LYS A 204 13.85 10.83 -35.16
CA LYS A 204 14.98 11.09 -34.26
C LYS A 204 16.13 10.11 -34.44
N LEU A 205 15.80 8.89 -34.84
CA LEU A 205 16.74 7.79 -35.05
C LEU A 205 16.25 6.99 -36.24
N VAL A 206 17.16 6.67 -37.16
CA VAL A 206 16.92 5.74 -38.26
C VAL A 206 17.77 4.51 -37.98
N GLU A 207 17.12 3.40 -37.64
CA GLU A 207 17.77 2.11 -37.49
C GLU A 207 17.72 1.40 -38.84
N ILE A 208 18.87 0.91 -39.30
CA ILE A 208 18.97 0.15 -40.54
C ILE A 208 19.07 -1.32 -40.14
N ASP A 209 17.99 -2.05 -40.38
CA ASP A 209 18.01 -3.50 -40.32
C ASP A 209 18.68 -4.05 -41.59
N SER A 210 19.64 -4.94 -41.42
CA SER A 210 20.44 -5.49 -42.52
C SER A 210 20.44 -7.00 -42.45
N GLU A 211 19.81 -7.64 -43.44
CA GLU A 211 19.85 -9.08 -43.62
C GLU A 211 21.07 -9.52 -44.44
N VAL A 212 21.64 -10.67 -44.09
CA VAL A 212 22.73 -11.29 -44.85
C VAL A 212 22.17 -11.87 -46.15
N SER A 213 22.42 -11.20 -47.27
CA SER A 213 22.10 -11.73 -48.59
C SER A 213 23.22 -12.65 -49.08
N SER A 214 22.88 -13.87 -49.50
CA SER A 214 23.83 -14.79 -50.15
C SER A 214 24.39 -14.27 -51.47
N GLN A 215 23.82 -13.19 -52.02
CA GLN A 215 24.21 -12.58 -53.29
C GLN A 215 24.95 -11.26 -53.13
N ARG A 216 25.04 -10.70 -51.91
CA ARG A 216 25.65 -9.39 -51.67
C ARG A 216 26.72 -9.49 -50.61
N ILE A 217 27.81 -8.77 -50.81
CA ILE A 217 28.93 -8.69 -49.87
C ILE A 217 28.94 -7.31 -49.22
N LEU A 218 29.13 -7.27 -47.91
CA LEU A 218 29.37 -6.03 -47.17
C LEU A 218 30.87 -5.73 -47.24
N ILE A 219 31.23 -4.52 -47.66
CA ILE A 219 32.62 -4.07 -47.73
C ILE A 219 32.80 -2.95 -46.71
N SER A 220 33.67 -3.15 -45.73
CA SER A 220 34.01 -2.21 -44.65
C SER A 220 35.49 -1.81 -44.72
N ASN A 221 35.90 -0.82 -43.92
CA ASN A 221 37.30 -0.37 -43.81
C ASN A 221 37.96 0.06 -45.13
N LEU A 222 37.19 0.62 -46.06
CA LEU A 222 37.74 1.16 -47.29
C LEU A 222 38.78 2.26 -46.98
N PRO A 223 39.97 2.22 -47.60
CA PRO A 223 41.00 3.22 -47.37
C PRO A 223 40.47 4.61 -47.76
N ARG A 224 40.82 5.62 -46.95
CA ARG A 224 40.56 7.02 -47.30
C ARG A 224 41.33 7.32 -48.60
N MET A 225 40.60 7.44 -49.70
CA MET A 225 41.17 7.87 -50.97
C MET A 225 41.68 9.31 -50.80
N GLU A 226 43.01 9.47 -50.73
CA GLU A 226 43.65 10.78 -50.75
C GLU A 226 43.20 11.52 -52.00
N THR A 227 42.58 12.68 -51.78
CA THR A 227 42.03 13.55 -52.82
C THR A 227 43.02 14.63 -53.25
N GLU A 228 44.25 14.56 -52.76
CA GLU A 228 45.26 15.62 -52.91
C GLU A 228 46.60 15.05 -53.40
N THR A 229 46.65 14.63 -54.66
CA THR A 229 47.87 14.73 -55.48
C THR A 229 47.47 14.98 -56.92
N LEU A 230 47.10 16.23 -57.18
CA LEU A 230 47.18 16.86 -58.51
C LEU A 230 48.39 17.78 -58.52
#